data_AF-A0A2P5VM64-F1
#
_entry.id   AF-A0A2P5VM64-F1
#
_cell.length_a   1.000
_cell.length_b   1.000
_cell.length_c   1.000
_cell.angle_alpha   90.00
_cell.angle_beta   90.00
_cell.angle_gamma   90.00
#
_symmetry.space_group_name_H-M   'P 1'
#
loop_
_entity.id
_entity.type
_entity.pdbx_description
1 polymer ?
#
loop_
_entity_poly.entity_id
_entity_poly.type
_entity_poly.pdbx_seq_one_letter_code
_entity_poly.pdbx_strand_id
1 'polypeptide(L)'
;MQPTVTPLDATLGATITDIDLANLDEATWSIVEDGFHEYAALVFPNQHLTEEAQIAFANRFGEIEILRGNTEMKAVNISNQKPDGSILQPDEHRYKTLRGNEG
;
A
#
# COMPACT_ATOMS: atom_id res chain seq x y z
N MET A 1 6.80 -8.05 19.56
CA MET A 1 8.06 -8.69 19.13
C MET A 1 8.79 -7.68 18.26
N GLN A 2 10.12 -7.73 18.19
CA GLN A 2 10.86 -6.77 17.36
C GLN A 2 10.75 -7.19 15.88
N PRO A 3 10.41 -6.28 14.95
CA PRO A 3 10.38 -6.59 13.52
C PRO A 3 11.73 -7.07 13.01
N THR A 4 11.71 -8.03 12.09
CA THR A 4 12.90 -8.51 11.40
C THR A 4 12.96 -7.91 10.01
N VAL A 5 14.07 -7.23 9.68
CA VAL A 5 14.29 -6.64 8.34
C VAL A 5 15.26 -7.51 7.55
N THR A 6 14.85 -7.98 6.38
CA THR A 6 15.67 -8.80 5.48
C THR A 6 15.76 -8.14 4.10
N PRO A 7 16.95 -7.70 3.65
CA PRO A 7 17.12 -7.15 2.31
C PRO A 7 16.68 -8.14 1.23
N LEU A 8 16.12 -7.62 0.14
CA LEU A 8 15.82 -8.44 -1.04
C LEU A 8 17.11 -8.74 -1.81
N ASP A 9 17.11 -9.85 -2.55
CA ASP A 9 18.16 -10.16 -3.54
C ASP A 9 17.95 -9.31 -4.81
N ALA A 10 18.05 -7.99 -4.65
CA ALA A 10 17.81 -6.97 -5.66
C ALA A 10 18.60 -5.69 -5.36
N THR A 11 18.57 -4.71 -6.27
CA THR A 11 19.28 -3.43 -6.10
C THR A 11 18.67 -2.53 -5.02
N LEU A 12 17.42 -2.79 -4.62
CA LEU A 12 16.72 -2.08 -3.56
C LEU A 12 15.68 -3.01 -2.92
N GLY A 13 15.22 -2.61 -1.75
CA GLY A 13 14.07 -3.18 -1.07
C GLY A 13 14.40 -4.16 0.05
N ALA A 14 13.48 -4.30 0.99
CA ALA A 14 13.54 -5.24 2.10
C ALA A 14 12.17 -5.83 2.43
N THR A 15 12.16 -7.05 2.96
CA THR A 15 10.99 -7.66 3.59
C THR A 15 11.05 -7.41 5.09
N ILE A 16 9.95 -6.96 5.68
CA ILE A 16 9.80 -6.80 7.13
C ILE A 16 8.78 -7.81 7.65
N THR A 17 9.20 -8.70 8.56
CA THR A 17 8.34 -9.69 9.23
C THR A 17 8.18 -9.37 10.71
N ASP A 18 7.31 -10.14 11.38
CA ASP A 18 7.05 -10.02 12.82
C ASP A 18 6.49 -8.65 13.24
N ILE A 19 5.67 -8.07 12.35
CA ILE A 19 5.10 -6.73 12.47
C ILE A 19 3.59 -6.74 12.19
N ASP A 20 2.84 -5.95 12.95
CA ASP A 20 1.42 -5.68 12.75
C ASP A 20 1.24 -4.21 12.34
N LEU A 21 0.98 -3.97 11.05
CA LEU A 21 0.85 -2.61 10.53
C LEU A 21 -0.39 -1.88 11.07
N ALA A 22 -1.40 -2.60 11.55
CA ALA A 22 -2.57 -1.98 12.15
C ALA A 22 -2.28 -1.38 13.53
N ASN A 23 -1.23 -1.86 14.23
CA ASN A 23 -0.92 -1.51 15.62
C ASN A 23 0.58 -1.30 15.83
N LEU A 24 1.12 -0.22 15.26
CA LEU A 24 2.53 0.16 15.44
C LEU A 24 2.71 1.10 16.64
N ASP A 25 3.58 0.73 17.57
CA ASP A 25 4.16 1.67 18.52
C ASP A 25 5.26 2.53 17.85
N GLU A 26 5.75 3.54 18.58
CA GLU A 26 6.75 4.47 18.07
C GLU A 26 8.08 3.78 17.72
N ALA A 27 8.50 2.81 18.54
CA ALA A 27 9.74 2.07 18.31
C ALA A 27 9.66 1.21 17.05
N THR A 28 8.53 0.53 16.84
CA THR A 28 8.27 -0.30 15.67
C THR A 28 8.12 0.56 14.41
N TRP A 29 7.49 1.74 14.53
CA TRP A 29 7.40 2.71 13.44
C TRP A 29 8.78 3.19 12.99
N SER A 30 9.68 3.53 13.91
CA SER A 30 11.04 3.97 13.57
C SER A 30 11.77 2.94 12.68
N ILE A 31 11.59 1.65 12.96
CA ILE A 31 12.19 0.57 12.15
C ILE A 31 11.65 0.58 10.72
N VAL A 32 10.36 0.86 10.55
CA VAL A 32 9.73 0.97 9.22
C VAL A 32 10.22 2.21 8.48
N GLU A 33 10.27 3.36 9.15
CA GLU A 33 10.72 4.62 8.57
C GLU A 33 12.20 4.55 8.15
N ASP A 34 13.07 4.07 9.03
CA ASP A 34 14.49 3.85 8.75
C ASP A 34 14.68 2.84 7.61
N GLY A 35 13.89 1.76 7.62
CA GLY A 35 13.88 0.78 6.53
C GLY A 35 13.46 1.39 5.20
N PHE A 36 12.51 2.31 5.19
CA PHE A 36 12.08 2.99 3.97
C PHE A 36 13.17 3.92 3.43
N HIS A 37 13.84 4.66 4.30
CA HIS A 37 14.97 5.52 3.91
C HIS A 37 16.16 4.72 3.35
N GLU A 38 16.48 3.57 3.94
CA GLU A 38 17.61 2.73 3.51
C GLU A 38 17.29 1.92 2.24
N TYR A 39 16.12 1.28 2.18
CA TYR A 39 15.81 0.28 1.17
C TYR A 39 14.85 0.76 0.07
N ALA A 40 14.25 1.95 0.20
CA ALA A 40 13.31 2.58 -0.74
C ALA A 40 11.99 1.82 -1.04
N ALA A 41 11.95 0.50 -0.88
CA ALA A 41 10.76 -0.33 -1.06
C ALA A 41 10.65 -1.36 0.07
N LEU A 42 9.48 -1.47 0.68
CA LEU A 42 9.25 -2.40 1.78
C LEU A 42 8.13 -3.38 1.45
N VAL A 43 8.37 -4.65 1.75
CA VAL A 43 7.40 -5.74 1.60
C VAL A 43 6.97 -6.20 2.99
N PHE A 44 5.65 -6.20 3.23
CA PHE A 44 5.04 -6.64 4.48
C PHE A 44 4.13 -7.85 4.20
N PRO A 45 4.62 -9.09 4.39
CA PRO A 45 3.81 -10.28 4.16
C PRO A 45 2.64 -10.39 5.15
N ASN A 46 1.57 -11.08 4.72
CA ASN A 46 0.44 -11.50 5.56
C ASN A 46 -0.30 -10.35 6.29
N GLN A 47 -0.38 -9.18 5.66
CA GLN A 47 -1.17 -8.06 6.17
C GLN A 47 -2.59 -8.10 5.59
N HIS A 48 -3.59 -8.14 6.47
CA HIS A 48 -5.02 -8.16 6.12
C HIS A 48 -5.70 -6.89 6.64
N LEU A 49 -5.22 -5.73 6.20
CA LEU A 49 -5.66 -4.44 6.72
C LEU A 49 -7.08 -4.10 6.26
N THR A 50 -7.84 -3.45 7.14
CA THR A 50 -9.02 -2.68 6.72
C THR A 50 -8.58 -1.40 6.02
N GLU A 51 -9.51 -0.74 5.32
CA GLU A 51 -9.23 0.55 4.68
C GLU A 51 -8.76 1.59 5.71
N GLU A 52 -9.38 1.64 6.89
CA GLU A 52 -9.01 2.56 7.96
C GLU A 52 -7.60 2.29 8.48
N ALA A 53 -7.23 1.01 8.65
CA ALA A 53 -5.89 0.63 9.08
C ALA A 53 -4.83 0.97 8.02
N GLN A 54 -5.14 0.76 6.74
CA GLN A 54 -4.25 1.15 5.64
C GLN A 54 -4.06 2.67 5.58
N ILE A 55 -5.14 3.45 5.74
CA ILE A 55 -5.09 4.92 5.81
C ILE A 55 -4.26 5.36 7.03
N ALA A 56 -4.48 4.76 8.20
CA ALA A 56 -3.74 5.10 9.41
C ALA A 56 -2.23 4.84 9.26
N PHE A 57 -1.86 3.71 8.66
CA PHE A 57 -0.46 3.41 8.33
C PHE A 57 0.13 4.42 7.33
N ALA A 58 -0.58 4.70 6.24
CA ALA A 58 -0.13 5.63 5.20
C ALA A 58 0.10 7.05 5.74
N ASN A 59 -0.76 7.55 6.63
CA ASN A 59 -0.62 8.89 7.21
C ASN A 59 0.65 9.07 8.06
N ARG A 60 1.31 7.99 8.49
CA ARG A 60 2.59 8.09 9.18
C ARG A 60 3.71 8.61 8.27
N PHE A 61 3.56 8.48 6.95
CA PHE A 61 4.49 9.03 5.96
C PHE A 61 4.17 10.49 5.55
N GLY A 62 3.09 11.08 6.07
CA GLY A 62 2.65 12.43 5.73
C GLY A 62 1.18 12.52 5.32
N GLU A 63 0.78 13.68 4.79
CA GLU A 63 -0.59 13.89 4.33
C GLU A 63 -0.91 13.08 3.07
N ILE A 64 -2.06 12.41 3.05
CA ILE A 64 -2.52 11.63 1.90
C ILE A 64 -2.91 12.55 0.74
N GLU A 65 -2.41 12.26 -0.46
CA GLU A 65 -2.77 12.94 -1.70
C GLU A 65 -4.22 12.66 -2.13
N ILE A 66 -4.96 13.71 -2.52
CA ILE A 66 -6.36 13.62 -2.97
C ILE A 66 -6.42 13.61 -4.50
N LEU A 67 -6.56 12.42 -5.09
CA LEU A 67 -6.41 12.25 -6.55
C LEU A 67 -7.61 12.65 -7.42
N ARG A 68 -8.83 12.74 -6.86
CA ARG A 68 -10.08 12.85 -7.67
C ARG A 68 -11.08 13.92 -7.21
N GLY A 69 -10.63 14.91 -6.43
CA GLY A 69 -11.50 15.97 -5.89
C GLY A 69 -12.51 15.52 -4.84
N ASN A 70 -12.65 14.21 -4.62
CA ASN A 70 -13.36 13.65 -3.47
C ASN A 70 -12.38 13.53 -2.30
N THR A 71 -12.54 14.41 -1.31
CA THR A 71 -11.69 14.50 -0.11
C THR A 71 -11.87 13.34 0.87
N GLU A 72 -12.92 12.54 0.71
CA GLU A 72 -13.20 11.40 1.61
C GLU A 72 -12.52 10.11 1.14
N MET A 73 -12.21 9.98 -0.15
CA MET A 73 -11.57 8.79 -0.70
C MET A 73 -10.05 8.87 -0.53
N LYS A 74 -9.56 8.38 0.62
CA LYS A 74 -8.14 8.36 0.98
C LYS A 74 -7.41 7.09 0.55
N ALA A 75 -8.12 5.96 0.42
CA ALA A 75 -7.59 4.76 -0.20
C ALA A 75 -8.23 4.59 -1.59
N VAL A 76 -7.39 4.43 -2.63
CA VAL A 76 -7.87 4.28 -4.00
C VAL A 76 -7.85 2.81 -4.40
N ASN A 77 -9.01 2.29 -4.78
CA ASN A 77 -9.16 0.92 -5.27
C ASN A 77 -8.57 0.78 -6.68
N ILE A 78 -7.33 0.29 -6.75
CA ILE A 78 -6.67 -0.13 -7.99
C ILE A 78 -7.03 -1.60 -8.24
N SER A 79 -8.16 -1.83 -8.91
CA SER A 79 -8.70 -3.16 -9.18
C SER A 79 -9.36 -3.24 -10.55
N ASN A 80 -9.37 -4.43 -11.15
CA ASN A 80 -10.14 -4.77 -12.35
C ASN A 80 -11.56 -5.30 -12.03
N GLN A 81 -11.95 -5.32 -10.76
CA GLN A 81 -13.29 -5.68 -10.29
C GLN A 81 -14.16 -4.45 -10.06
N LYS A 82 -15.46 -4.63 -10.30
CA LYS A 82 -16.53 -3.69 -9.97
C LYS A 82 -16.94 -3.83 -8.49
N PRO A 83 -17.69 -2.86 -7.92
CA PRO A 83 -18.17 -2.95 -6.55
C PRO A 83 -19.02 -4.20 -6.24
N ASP A 84 -19.66 -4.77 -7.26
CA ASP A 84 -20.44 -6.02 -7.16
C ASP A 84 -19.57 -7.30 -7.26
N GLY A 85 -18.24 -7.15 -7.35
CA GLY A 85 -17.27 -8.23 -7.48
C GLY A 85 -17.10 -8.78 -8.90
N SER A 86 -17.90 -8.32 -9.87
CA SER A 86 -17.76 -8.76 -11.26
C SER A 86 -16.59 -8.06 -11.97
N ILE A 87 -15.99 -8.72 -12.96
CA ILE A 87 -14.81 -8.20 -13.68
C ILE A 87 -15.24 -7.16 -14.72
N LEU A 88 -14.44 -6.10 -14.86
CA LEU A 88 -14.59 -5.11 -15.93
C LEU A 88 -14.42 -5.75 -17.30
N GLN A 89 -15.37 -5.52 -18.19
CA GLN A 89 -15.40 -6.06 -19.55
C GLN A 89 -14.65 -5.15 -20.55
N PRO A 90 -14.12 -5.70 -21.66
CA PRO A 90 -13.29 -4.94 -22.60
C PRO A 90 -13.95 -3.71 -23.25
N ASP A 91 -15.27 -3.71 -23.37
CA ASP A 91 -16.04 -2.63 -23.97
C ASP A 91 -16.35 -1.49 -22.99
N GLU A 92 -16.15 -1.70 -21.69
CA GLU A 92 -16.36 -0.70 -20.65
C GLU A 92 -15.29 0.41 -20.69
N HIS A 93 -15.71 1.65 -20.44
CA HIS A 93 -14.83 2.82 -20.51
C HIS A 93 -13.62 2.69 -19.57
N ARG A 94 -13.83 2.23 -18.32
CA ARG A 94 -12.75 2.06 -17.34
C ARG A 94 -11.71 1.04 -17.81
N TYR A 95 -12.14 -0.07 -18.42
CA TYR A 95 -11.22 -1.04 -19.00
C TYR A 95 -10.36 -0.42 -20.11
N LYS A 96 -10.99 0.31 -21.05
CA LYS A 96 -10.27 0.97 -22.15
C LYS A 96 -9.24 1.99 -21.65
N THR A 97 -9.58 2.75 -20.62
CA THR A 97 -8.64 3.68 -19.97
C THR A 97 -7.47 2.95 -19.31
N LEU A 98 -7.73 1.86 -18.57
CA LEU A 98 -6.66 1.06 -17.96
C LEU A 98 -5.74 0.45 -19.02
N ARG A 99 -6.32 -0.15 -20.08
CA ARG A 99 -5.56 -0.73 -21.19
C ARG A 99 -4.72 0.32 -21.94
N GLY A 100 -5.20 1.55 -22.04
CA GLY A 100 -4.44 2.67 -22.61
C GLY A 100 -3.18 3.04 -21.80
N ASN A 101 -3.13 2.70 -20.51
CA ASN A 101 -2.00 2.97 -19.63
C ASN A 101 -0.95 1.83 -19.61
N GLU A 102 -1.20 0.71 -20.29
CA GLU A 102 -0.35 -0.49 -20.19
C GLU A 102 0.94 -0.46 -21.02
N GLY A 103 1.20 0.61 -21.80
CA GLY A 103 2.45 0.77 -22.57
C GLY A 103 2.44 0.02 -23.90
#